data_AF-A0A5E4J347-F1
#
_entry.id   AF-A0A5E4J347-F1
#
_cell.length_a   1.000
_cell.length_b   1.000
_cell.length_c   1.000
_cell.angle_alpha   90.00
_cell.angle_beta   90.00
_cell.angle_gamma   90.00
#
_symmetry.space_group_name_H-M   'P 1'
#
loop_
_entity.id
_entity.type
_entity.pdbx_description
1 polymer ?
#
loop_
_entity_poly.entity_id
_entity_poly.type
_entity_poly.pdbx_seq_one_letter_code
_entity_poly.pdbx_strand_id
1 'polypeptide(L)'
;MVDFEELRKIKFNELKTQKLTKVYDDFYSKIQEESENYSDERVKINYLNNYEDTKTIRLLKILTMTVRKNPDFDSMTPEEKELYEKVSKNLEEFQPRKQLKTTKTNKIRVLIDIPVFRGLDGNEYGPFDKGQEIELPSNEKQLLLVRNAAQALD
;
A
#
# COMPACT_ATOMS: atom_id res chain seq x y z
N MET A 1 21.28 19.98 18.36
CA MET A 1 20.26 20.37 19.35
C MET A 1 19.02 20.61 18.54
N VAL A 2 18.00 19.76 18.66
CA VAL A 2 16.81 19.85 17.80
C VAL A 2 15.87 20.89 18.38
N ASP A 3 16.12 22.16 18.05
CA ASP A 3 15.22 23.24 18.46
C ASP A 3 13.93 23.27 17.60
N PHE A 4 13.01 24.15 17.96
CA PHE A 4 11.72 24.29 17.27
C PHE A 4 11.86 24.60 15.76
N GLU A 5 12.89 25.34 15.37
CA GLU A 5 13.14 25.74 13.99
C GLU A 5 13.77 24.60 13.19
N GLU A 6 14.70 23.85 13.78
CA GLU A 6 15.25 22.63 13.20
C GLU A 6 14.15 21.58 12.97
N LEU A 7 13.25 21.37 13.95
CA LEU A 7 12.12 20.46 13.80
C LEU A 7 11.21 20.85 12.63
N ARG A 8 10.92 22.14 12.47
CA ARG A 8 10.13 22.65 11.33
C ARG A 8 10.83 22.43 10.00
N LYS A 9 12.15 22.63 9.93
CA LYS A 9 12.94 22.36 8.72
C LYS A 9 12.93 20.88 8.37
N ILE A 10 13.09 19.99 9.35
CA ILE A 10 12.97 18.55 9.15
C ILE A 10 11.58 18.22 8.61
N LYS A 11 10.51 18.67 9.28
CA LYS A 11 9.13 18.46 8.84
C LYS A 11 8.88 18.94 7.41
N PHE A 12 9.39 20.11 7.07
CA PHE A 12 9.27 20.66 5.72
C PHE A 12 9.96 19.77 4.67
N ASN A 13 11.18 19.31 4.95
CA ASN A 13 11.92 18.41 4.06
C ASN A 13 11.25 17.03 3.94
N GLU A 14 10.66 16.55 5.05
CA GLU A 14 9.86 15.34 5.07
C GLU A 14 8.62 15.45 4.17
N LEU A 15 7.92 16.58 4.17
CA LEU A 15 6.77 16.79 3.29
C LEU A 15 7.15 16.95 1.81
N LYS A 16 8.30 17.58 1.54
CA LYS A 16 8.69 17.95 0.18
C LYS A 16 9.23 16.79 -0.65
N THR A 17 9.80 15.77 0.00
CA THR A 17 10.53 14.70 -0.68
C THR A 17 9.98 13.32 -0.31
N GLN A 18 10.14 12.33 -1.18
CA GLN A 18 9.82 10.93 -0.84
C GLN A 18 10.95 10.24 -0.06
N LYS A 19 12.14 10.84 -0.01
CA LYS A 19 13.28 10.33 0.76
C LYS A 19 13.14 10.75 2.22
N LEU A 20 13.73 9.97 3.13
CA LEU A 20 13.85 10.38 4.51
C LEU A 20 14.85 11.53 4.61
N THR A 21 14.55 12.51 5.45
CA THR A 21 15.52 13.54 5.80
C THR A 21 16.51 12.92 6.78
N LYS A 22 17.82 13.12 6.59
CA LYS A 22 18.79 12.63 7.57
C LYS A 22 18.63 13.41 8.88
N VAL A 23 18.53 12.67 9.99
CA VAL A 23 18.48 13.19 11.35
C VAL A 23 19.58 12.52 12.20
N TYR A 24 19.79 13.01 13.41
CA TYR A 24 20.74 12.42 14.35
C TYR A 24 20.22 11.09 14.90
N ASP A 25 21.13 10.19 15.30
CA ASP A 25 20.76 8.88 15.86
C ASP A 25 19.96 9.01 17.17
N ASP A 26 20.21 10.06 17.95
CA ASP A 26 19.53 10.39 19.21
C ASP A 26 18.35 11.37 19.01
N PHE A 27 17.83 11.49 17.78
CA PHE A 27 16.77 12.44 17.45
C PHE A 27 15.58 12.36 18.42
N TYR A 28 15.06 11.15 18.68
CA TYR A 28 13.87 10.98 19.50
C TYR A 28 14.07 11.33 20.97
N SER A 29 15.21 10.97 21.56
CA SER A 29 15.53 11.34 22.94
C SER A 29 15.77 12.85 23.06
N LYS A 30 16.42 13.46 22.07
CA LYS A 30 16.64 14.92 22.05
C LYS A 30 15.35 15.73 21.95
N ILE A 31 14.33 15.24 21.24
CA ILE A 31 13.02 15.89 21.25
C ILE A 31 12.41 15.91 22.65
N GLN A 32 12.50 14.79 23.39
CA GLN A 32 11.96 14.71 24.75
C GLN A 32 12.67 15.68 25.69
N GLU A 33 14.00 15.65 25.72
CA GLU A 33 14.84 16.57 26.49
C GLU A 33 14.50 18.03 26.18
N GLU A 34 14.41 18.39 24.89
CA GLU A 34 14.11 19.76 24.48
C GLU A 34 12.68 20.17 24.85
N SER A 35 11.73 19.25 24.83
CA SER A 35 10.34 19.55 25.20
C SER A 35 10.19 19.98 26.67
N GLU A 36 11.11 19.55 27.53
CA GLU A 36 11.15 19.91 28.96
C GLU A 36 11.70 21.32 29.19
N ASN A 37 12.46 21.87 28.24
CA ASN A 37 13.01 23.23 28.31
C ASN A 37 11.94 24.31 28.10
N TYR A 38 10.78 23.97 27.54
CA TYR A 38 9.68 24.92 27.35
C TYR A 38 8.84 25.07 28.62
N SER A 39 8.92 26.25 29.24
CA SER A 39 8.10 26.62 30.40
C SER A 39 6.66 27.00 30.02
N ASP A 40 6.43 27.53 28.82
CA ASP A 40 5.10 27.82 28.30
C ASP A 40 4.47 26.54 27.72
N GLU A 41 3.39 26.08 28.36
CA GLU A 41 2.66 24.87 27.98
C GLU A 41 2.13 24.92 26.53
N ARG A 42 1.72 26.09 26.03
CA ARG A 42 1.23 26.22 24.66
C ARG A 42 2.36 26.03 23.65
N VAL A 43 3.54 26.55 23.96
CA VAL A 43 4.73 26.38 23.11
C VAL A 43 5.16 24.92 23.12
N LYS A 44 5.19 24.29 24.30
CA LYS A 44 5.49 22.86 24.46
C LYS A 44 4.53 21.98 23.66
N ILE A 45 3.22 22.18 23.79
CA ILE A 45 2.21 21.44 23.02
C ILE A 45 2.42 21.63 21.51
N ASN A 46 2.68 22.85 21.05
CA ASN A 46 2.92 23.12 19.63
C ASN A 46 4.18 22.40 19.11
N TYR A 47 5.26 22.37 19.91
CA TYR A 47 6.48 21.65 19.59
C TYR A 47 6.22 20.13 19.47
N LEU A 48 5.54 19.55 20.47
CA LEU A 48 5.19 18.13 20.47
C LEU A 48 4.27 17.74 19.31
N ASN A 49 3.31 18.59 18.94
CA ASN A 49 2.45 18.36 17.77
C ASN A 49 3.27 18.34 16.47
N ASN A 50 4.22 19.27 16.30
CA ASN A 50 5.11 19.26 15.12
C ASN A 50 6.00 18.02 15.10
N TYR A 51 6.40 17.55 16.27
CA TYR A 51 7.16 16.31 16.38
C TYR A 51 6.33 15.09 15.98
N GLU A 52 5.12 14.94 16.51
CA GLU A 52 4.24 13.80 16.19
C GLU A 52 3.88 13.77 14.69
N ASP A 53 3.65 14.94 14.08
CA ASP A 53 3.46 15.04 12.63
C ASP A 53 4.70 14.55 11.87
N THR A 54 5.89 15.03 12.27
CA THR A 54 7.17 14.66 11.64
C THR A 54 7.41 13.16 11.75
N LYS A 55 7.21 12.61 12.94
CA LYS A 55 7.33 11.18 13.22
C LYS A 55 6.37 10.37 12.37
N THR A 56 5.11 10.78 12.26
CA THR A 56 4.11 10.08 11.44
C THR A 56 4.52 10.06 9.96
N ILE A 57 4.98 11.18 9.42
CA ILE A 57 5.45 11.24 8.02
C ILE A 57 6.64 10.29 7.81
N ARG A 58 7.61 10.31 8.71
CA ARG A 58 8.79 9.42 8.65
C ARG A 58 8.39 7.95 8.71
N LEU A 59 7.51 7.58 9.65
CA LEU A 59 7.01 6.20 9.78
C LEU A 59 6.31 5.72 8.51
N LEU A 60 5.47 6.56 7.88
CA LEU A 60 4.82 6.21 6.62
C LEU A 60 5.82 5.96 5.48
N LYS A 61 6.89 6.75 5.42
CA LYS A 61 7.97 6.53 4.45
C LYS A 61 8.71 5.23 4.72
N ILE A 62 9.06 4.94 5.97
CA ILE A 62 9.72 3.69 6.36
C ILE A 62 8.86 2.49 5.97
N LEU A 63 7.57 2.48 6.32
CA LEU A 63 6.64 1.42 5.92
C LEU A 63 6.59 1.25 4.39
N THR A 64 6.56 2.36 3.65
CA THR A 64 6.58 2.33 2.19
C THR A 64 7.88 1.72 1.65
N MET A 65 9.04 2.06 2.25
CA MET A 65 10.34 1.51 1.90
C MET A 65 10.40 0.00 2.19
N THR A 66 9.82 -0.44 3.32
CA THR A 66 9.74 -1.85 3.70
C THR A 66 8.97 -2.67 2.67
N VAL A 67 7.80 -2.19 2.23
CA VAL A 67 7.02 -2.86 1.17
C VAL A 67 7.80 -2.90 -0.15
N ARG A 68 8.55 -1.84 -0.48
CA ARG A 68 9.36 -1.74 -1.70
C ARG A 68 10.70 -2.48 -1.62
N LYS A 69 11.10 -2.97 -0.45
CA LYS A 69 12.42 -3.59 -0.18
C LYS A 69 13.60 -2.69 -0.62
N ASN A 70 13.49 -1.39 -0.37
CA ASN A 70 14.51 -0.41 -0.73
C ASN A 70 14.81 0.52 0.47
N PRO A 71 15.61 0.05 1.45
CA PRO A 71 15.90 0.83 2.65
C PRO A 71 16.86 1.99 2.40
N ASP A 72 16.70 3.05 3.19
CA ASP A 72 17.64 4.17 3.29
C ASP A 72 18.19 4.24 4.72
N PHE A 73 19.05 3.29 5.08
CA PHE A 73 19.56 3.13 6.45
C PHE A 73 20.42 4.32 6.93
N ASP A 74 21.00 5.10 6.03
CA ASP A 74 21.82 6.26 6.40
C ASP A 74 21.00 7.44 6.92
N SER A 75 19.69 7.45 6.61
CA SER A 75 18.73 8.49 7.00
C SER A 75 17.80 8.04 8.15
N MET A 76 17.96 6.82 8.65
CA MET A 76 17.16 6.24 9.73
C MET A 76 17.91 6.27 11.06
N THR A 77 17.19 6.55 12.14
CA THR A 77 17.71 6.34 13.50
C THR A 77 17.80 4.84 13.83
N PRO A 78 18.50 4.43 14.90
CA PRO A 78 18.54 3.04 15.34
C PRO A 78 17.16 2.41 15.58
N GLU A 79 16.22 3.14 16.17
CA GLU A 79 14.86 2.66 16.45
C GLU A 79 14.05 2.48 15.15
N GLU A 80 14.25 3.37 14.18
CA GLU A 80 13.63 3.25 12.86
C GLU A 80 14.17 2.05 12.07
N LYS A 81 15.47 1.76 12.19
CA LYS A 81 16.09 0.56 11.61
C LYS A 81 15.49 -0.70 12.21
N GLU A 82 15.36 -0.75 13.54
CA GLU A 82 14.76 -1.87 14.24
C GLU A 82 13.29 -2.08 13.81
N LEU A 83 12.52 -1.00 13.65
CA LEU A 83 11.16 -1.06 13.13
C LEU A 83 11.14 -1.61 11.70
N TYR A 84 11.99 -1.11 10.81
CA TYR A 84 12.09 -1.57 9.43
C TYR A 84 12.35 -3.08 9.37
N GLU A 85 13.30 -3.59 10.16
CA GLU A 85 13.64 -5.01 10.21
C GLU A 85 12.48 -5.87 10.71
N LYS A 86 11.82 -5.45 11.81
CA LYS A 86 10.65 -6.14 12.36
C LYS A 86 9.50 -6.22 11.35
N VAL A 87 9.18 -5.11 10.69
CA VAL A 87 8.10 -5.07 9.69
C VAL A 87 8.50 -5.90 8.46
N SER A 88 9.75 -5.80 8.00
CA SER A 88 10.24 -6.58 6.85
C SER A 88 10.09 -8.08 7.09
N LYS A 89 10.51 -8.56 8.27
CA LYS A 89 10.34 -9.96 8.67
C LYS A 89 8.87 -10.38 8.68
N ASN A 90 7.99 -9.58 9.28
CA ASN A 90 6.56 -9.87 9.31
C ASN A 90 5.94 -9.92 7.90
N LEU A 91 6.40 -9.07 6.97
CA LEU A 91 5.95 -9.10 5.59
C LEU A 91 6.45 -10.33 4.82
N GLU A 92 7.63 -10.85 5.15
CA GLU A 92 8.15 -12.09 4.56
C GLU A 92 7.39 -13.32 5.06
N GLU A 93 7.01 -13.32 6.33
CA GLU A 93 6.16 -14.36 6.93
C GLU A 93 4.69 -14.26 6.49
N PHE A 94 4.26 -13.08 6.03
CA PHE A 94 2.92 -12.86 5.51
C PHE A 94 2.73 -13.59 4.18
N GLN A 95 2.17 -14.80 4.25
CA GLN A 95 1.60 -15.48 3.09
C GLN A 95 0.17 -15.00 2.90
N PRO A 96 -0.14 -14.20 1.86
CA PRO A 96 -1.52 -13.89 1.55
C PRO A 96 -2.23 -15.23 1.34
N ARG A 97 -3.36 -15.45 2.04
CA ARG A 97 -4.21 -16.62 1.78
C ARG A 97 -4.44 -16.65 0.27
N LYS A 98 -3.95 -17.69 -0.42
CA LYS A 98 -4.27 -17.93 -1.83
C LYS A 98 -5.77 -17.70 -1.94
N GLN A 99 -6.21 -16.76 -2.78
CA GLN A 99 -7.62 -16.72 -3.15
C GLN A 99 -7.99 -18.13 -3.54
N LEU A 100 -8.94 -18.72 -2.81
CA LEU A 100 -9.49 -20.02 -3.15
C LEU A 100 -9.87 -19.92 -4.62
N LYS A 101 -9.13 -20.61 -5.50
CA LYS A 101 -9.60 -20.91 -6.85
C LYS A 101 -10.85 -21.74 -6.61
N THR A 102 -12.00 -21.08 -6.53
CA THR A 102 -13.26 -21.79 -6.52
C THR A 102 -13.28 -22.56 -7.83
N THR A 103 -13.29 -23.88 -7.74
CA THR A 103 -13.65 -24.80 -8.81
C THR A 103 -15.11 -24.56 -9.19
N LYS A 104 -15.43 -23.36 -9.68
CA LYS A 104 -16.68 -23.07 -10.36
C LYS A 104 -16.43 -23.47 -11.80
N THR A 105 -17.19 -24.45 -12.26
CA THR A 105 -17.29 -24.84 -13.67
C THR A 105 -17.23 -23.60 -14.55
N ASN A 106 -16.29 -23.57 -15.51
CA ASN A 106 -16.12 -22.43 -16.43
C ASN A 106 -17.21 -22.40 -17.52
N LYS A 107 -18.21 -23.29 -17.42
CA LYS A 107 -19.33 -23.39 -18.36
C LYS A 107 -20.36 -22.29 -18.11
N ILE A 108 -20.89 -21.77 -19.21
CA ILE A 108 -21.98 -20.80 -19.26
C ILE A 108 -22.91 -21.16 -20.42
N ARG A 109 -24.17 -20.75 -20.33
CA ARG A 109 -25.11 -20.75 -21.46
C ARG A 109 -25.31 -19.33 -21.96
N VAL A 110 -25.08 -19.11 -23.25
CA VAL A 110 -25.22 -17.82 -23.93
C VAL A 110 -26.70 -17.44 -24.05
N LEU A 111 -27.07 -16.20 -23.75
CA LEU A 111 -28.46 -15.72 -23.72
C LEU A 111 -28.85 -14.85 -24.94
N ILE A 112 -27.85 -14.34 -25.67
CA ILE A 112 -27.98 -13.52 -26.88
C ILE A 112 -26.88 -13.90 -27.87
N ASP A 113 -27.03 -13.61 -29.16
CA ASP A 113 -25.95 -13.83 -30.11
C ASP A 113 -24.77 -12.88 -29.81
N ILE A 114 -23.56 -13.42 -29.74
CA ILE A 114 -22.33 -12.71 -29.41
C ILE A 114 -21.38 -12.78 -30.61
N PRO A 115 -21.00 -11.66 -31.24
CA PRO A 115 -20.01 -11.67 -32.31
C PRO A 115 -18.61 -12.04 -31.78
N VAL A 116 -17.65 -12.26 -32.68
CA VAL A 116 -16.25 -12.43 -32.26
C VAL A 116 -15.80 -11.21 -31.44
N PHE A 117 -15.17 -11.46 -30.31
CA PHE A 117 -14.57 -10.42 -29.47
C PHE A 117 -13.20 -10.86 -28.96
N ARG A 118 -12.39 -9.89 -28.53
CA ARG A 118 -11.06 -10.14 -27.94
C ARG A 118 -11.14 -10.15 -26.41
N GLY A 119 -10.65 -11.22 -25.80
CA GLY A 119 -10.55 -11.40 -24.35
C GLY A 119 -9.44 -10.56 -23.70
N LEU A 120 -9.40 -10.54 -22.37
CA LEU A 120 -8.39 -9.81 -21.62
C LEU A 120 -7.01 -10.47 -21.70
N ASP A 121 -6.99 -11.75 -22.07
CA ASP A 121 -5.78 -12.52 -22.38
C ASP A 121 -5.24 -12.28 -23.79
N GLY A 122 -5.96 -11.49 -24.61
CA GLY A 122 -5.60 -11.19 -25.99
C GLY A 122 -6.07 -12.22 -27.02
N ASN A 123 -6.73 -13.30 -26.60
CA ASN A 123 -7.30 -14.31 -27.49
C ASN A 123 -8.66 -13.85 -28.06
N GLU A 124 -9.05 -14.40 -29.21
CA GLU A 124 -10.34 -14.13 -29.84
C GLU A 124 -11.34 -15.24 -29.52
N TYR A 125 -12.56 -14.84 -29.15
CA TYR A 125 -13.65 -15.73 -28.72
C TYR A 125 -14.91 -15.45 -29.52
N GLY A 126 -15.64 -16.52 -29.86
CA GLY A 126 -16.86 -16.44 -30.65
C GLY A 126 -16.65 -16.66 -32.15
N PRO A 127 -17.68 -16.42 -32.98
CA PRO A 127 -19.01 -15.99 -32.57
C PRO A 127 -19.75 -17.08 -31.77
N PHE A 128 -20.68 -16.68 -30.92
CA PHE A 128 -21.51 -17.59 -30.13
C PHE A 128 -22.99 -17.33 -30.36
N ASP A 129 -23.76 -18.40 -30.50
CA ASP A 129 -25.21 -18.32 -30.73
C ASP A 129 -25.99 -18.34 -29.41
N LYS A 130 -27.15 -17.69 -29.40
CA LYS A 130 -28.10 -17.76 -28.28
C LYS A 130 -28.46 -19.21 -27.95
N GLY A 131 -28.29 -19.58 -26.68
CA GLY A 131 -28.55 -20.92 -26.16
C GLY A 131 -27.33 -21.83 -26.16
N GLN A 132 -26.22 -21.44 -26.79
CA GLN A 132 -25.00 -22.23 -26.84
C GLN A 132 -24.36 -22.37 -25.45
N GLU A 133 -23.90 -23.57 -25.12
CA GLU A 133 -23.11 -23.81 -23.90
C GLU A 133 -21.63 -23.79 -24.23
N ILE A 134 -20.88 -22.89 -23.58
CA ILE A 134 -19.46 -22.65 -23.85
C ILE A 134 -18.66 -22.61 -22.56
N GLU A 135 -17.37 -22.89 -22.67
CA GLU A 135 -16.41 -22.77 -21.57
C GLU A 135 -15.46 -21.61 -21.85
N LEU A 136 -15.36 -20.67 -20.92
CA LEU A 136 -14.49 -19.50 -21.03
C LEU A 136 -13.64 -19.33 -19.77
N PRO A 137 -12.45 -18.71 -19.88
CA PRO A 137 -11.69 -18.36 -18.68
C PRO A 137 -12.52 -17.44 -17.77
N SER A 138 -12.21 -17.47 -16.46
CA SER A 138 -13.08 -16.89 -15.44
C SER A 138 -13.34 -15.39 -15.62
N ASN A 139 -12.39 -14.66 -16.21
CA ASN A 139 -12.53 -13.22 -16.44
C ASN A 139 -13.54 -12.93 -17.57
N GLU A 140 -13.43 -13.65 -18.69
CA GLU A 140 -14.33 -13.54 -19.84
C GLU A 140 -15.72 -14.04 -19.48
N LYS A 141 -15.81 -15.15 -18.73
CA LYS A 141 -17.07 -15.62 -18.14
C LYS A 141 -17.72 -14.52 -17.30
N GLN A 142 -16.98 -13.92 -16.36
CA GLN A 142 -17.51 -12.89 -15.48
C GLN A 142 -17.99 -11.66 -16.28
N LEU A 143 -17.27 -11.27 -17.33
CA LEU A 143 -17.67 -10.18 -18.22
C LEU A 143 -19.04 -10.46 -18.85
N LEU A 144 -19.25 -11.66 -19.40
CA LEU A 144 -20.53 -12.02 -20.03
C LEU A 144 -21.68 -12.14 -19.03
N LEU A 145 -21.42 -12.63 -17.82
CA LEU A 145 -22.42 -12.71 -16.74
C LEU A 145 -22.85 -11.30 -16.27
N VAL A 146 -21.90 -10.40 -16.03
CA VAL A 146 -22.20 -9.01 -15.59
C VAL A 146 -23.01 -8.24 -16.63
N ARG A 147 -22.81 -8.56 -17.92
CA ARG A 147 -23.55 -7.94 -19.03
C ARG A 147 -24.90 -8.60 -19.31
N ASN A 148 -25.31 -9.60 -18.51
CA ASN A 148 -26.50 -10.42 -18.75
C ASN A 148 -26.53 -11.05 -20.15
N ALA A 149 -25.35 -11.30 -20.74
CA ALA A 149 -25.20 -11.92 -22.06
C ALA A 149 -25.11 -13.45 -21.97
N ALA A 150 -24.85 -13.99 -20.78
CA ALA A 150 -24.82 -15.41 -20.50
C ALA A 150 -25.31 -15.71 -19.07
N GLN A 151 -25.60 -16.97 -18.78
CA GLN A 151 -25.90 -17.48 -17.43
C GLN A 151 -24.91 -18.58 -17.04
N ALA A 152 -24.55 -18.67 -15.76
CA ALA A 152 -23.70 -19.75 -15.27
C ALA A 152 -24.46 -21.09 -15.32
N LEU A 153 -23.76 -22.14 -15.72
CA LEU A 153 -24.22 -23.52 -15.54
C LEU A 153 -23.47 -24.06 -14.32
N ASP A 154 -24.21 -24.45 -13.28
CA ASP A 154 -23.66 -25.09 -12.09
C ASP A 154 -23.17 -26.50 -12.43
#